data_AF-A0A948REA8-F1
#
_entry.id   AF-A0A948REA8-F1
#
_cell.length_a   1.000
_cell.length_b   1.000
_cell.length_c   1.000
_cell.angle_alpha   90.00
_cell.angle_beta   90.00
_cell.angle_gamma   90.00
#
_symmetry.space_group_name_H-M   'P 1'
#
loop_
_entity.id
_entity.type
_entity.pdbx_description
1 polymer ?
#
loop_
_entity_poly.entity_id
_entity_poly.type
_entity_poly.pdbx_seq_one_letter_code
_entity_poly.pdbx_strand_id
1 'polypeptide(L)'
;MAKNETNHLPDFHSLDELVTFFDDNDMGDYLAQMPEVDFDVNLKHETLLVTVDTELAHKLDEIARLRKTSAPALIQDWLREKVLEHA
;
A
#
# COMPACT_ATOMS: atom_id res chain seq x y z
N MET A 1 20.39 24.04 22.11
CA MET A 1 20.55 23.31 20.83
C MET A 1 20.37 24.33 19.73
N ALA A 2 21.41 24.58 18.94
CA ALA A 2 21.44 25.68 17.97
C ALA A 2 20.54 25.36 16.78
N LYS A 3 19.39 26.04 16.69
CA LYS A 3 18.45 25.95 15.57
C LYS A 3 18.60 27.21 14.73
N ASN A 4 19.61 27.26 13.87
CA ASN A 4 19.87 28.43 13.03
C ASN A 4 20.39 28.02 11.65
N GLU A 5 19.58 27.38 10.80
CA GLU A 5 19.61 27.58 9.34
C GLU A 5 18.19 27.30 8.82
N THR A 6 17.48 28.33 8.37
CA THR A 6 16.23 28.15 7.62
C THR A 6 16.61 27.69 6.23
N ASN A 7 16.73 26.38 6.02
CA ASN A 7 17.02 25.81 4.70
C ASN A 7 15.86 26.13 3.78
N HIS A 8 16.07 27.01 2.80
CA HIS A 8 15.01 27.38 1.87
C HIS A 8 14.72 26.22 0.92
N LEU A 9 13.45 25.88 0.68
CA LEU A 9 13.10 24.89 -0.34
C LEU A 9 13.50 25.46 -1.71
N PRO A 10 14.36 24.78 -2.49
CA PRO A 10 14.82 25.29 -3.78
C PRO A 10 13.70 25.20 -4.83
N ASP A 11 13.79 26.05 -5.85
CA ASP A 11 12.94 25.94 -7.04
C ASP A 11 13.49 24.82 -7.94
N PHE A 12 12.64 23.87 -8.33
CA PHE A 12 13.03 22.78 -9.21
C PHE A 12 12.68 23.10 -10.67
N HIS A 13 13.63 22.92 -11.58
CA HIS A 13 13.42 23.16 -13.01
C HIS A 13 13.04 21.88 -13.78
N SER A 14 13.13 20.71 -13.13
CA SER A 14 12.74 19.42 -13.70
C SER A 14 12.27 18.44 -12.62
N LEU A 15 11.55 17.39 -13.05
CA LEU A 15 11.08 16.33 -12.15
C LEU A 15 12.25 15.49 -11.62
N ASP A 16 13.26 15.22 -12.44
CA ASP A 16 14.44 14.44 -12.04
C ASP A 16 15.24 15.17 -10.95
N GLU A 17 15.34 16.50 -11.03
CA GLU A 17 15.99 17.33 -10.00
C GLU A 17 15.23 17.29 -8.67
N LEU A 18 13.90 17.36 -8.72
CA LEU A 18 13.05 17.21 -7.53
C LEU A 18 13.20 15.82 -6.89
N VAL A 19 13.21 14.76 -7.70
CA VAL A 19 13.39 13.38 -7.22
C VAL A 19 14.76 13.22 -6.58
N THR A 20 15.83 13.70 -7.24
CA THR A 20 17.19 13.64 -6.68
C THR A 20 17.27 14.38 -5.34
N PHE A 21 16.67 15.57 -5.26
CA PHE A 21 16.61 16.32 -4.01
C PHE A 21 15.82 15.60 -2.91
N PHE A 22 14.69 14.98 -3.26
CA PHE A 22 13.86 14.21 -2.34
C PHE A 22 14.60 12.99 -1.77
N ASP A 23 15.39 12.30 -2.60
CA ASP A 23 16.16 11.13 -2.18
C ASP A 23 17.35 11.49 -1.28
N ASP A 24 17.99 12.63 -1.55
CA ASP A 24 19.23 13.04 -0.87
C ASP A 24 19.00 13.90 0.40
N ASN A 25 17.77 14.38 0.65
CA ASN A 25 17.48 15.33 1.74
C ASN A 25 16.31 14.87 2.63
N ASP A 26 16.32 15.27 3.90
CA ASP A 26 15.17 15.07 4.80
C ASP A 26 14.11 16.15 4.54
N MET A 27 12.95 15.74 4.02
CA MET A 27 11.83 16.65 3.75
C MET A 27 11.20 17.24 5.02
N GLY A 28 11.43 16.62 6.18
CA GLY A 28 10.97 17.15 7.47
C GLY A 28 11.54 18.53 7.80
N ASP A 29 12.75 18.83 7.32
CA ASP A 29 13.41 20.13 7.52
C ASP A 29 12.74 21.26 6.72
N TYR A 30 11.99 20.92 5.67
CA TYR A 30 11.34 21.86 4.76
C TYR A 30 9.83 21.98 4.98
N LEU A 31 9.27 21.19 5.92
CA LEU A 31 7.81 21.10 6.16
C LEU A 31 7.15 22.47 6.40
N ALA A 32 7.82 23.39 7.07
CA ALA A 32 7.29 24.73 7.37
C ALA A 32 7.15 25.63 6.13
N GLN A 33 7.77 25.27 5.01
CA GLN A 33 7.76 26.02 3.75
C GLN A 33 6.90 25.36 2.68
N MET A 34 6.50 24.10 2.89
CA MET A 34 5.62 23.41 1.96
C MET A 34 4.20 23.98 2.08
N PRO A 35 3.55 24.31 0.95
CA PRO A 35 2.16 24.75 0.98
C PRO A 35 1.26 23.59 1.46
N GLU A 36 0.20 23.94 2.17
CA GLU A 36 -0.86 22.99 2.48
C GLU A 36 -1.57 22.59 1.18
N VAL A 37 -1.68 21.29 0.93
CA VAL A 37 -2.31 20.73 -0.27
C VAL A 37 -3.27 19.63 0.15
N ASP A 38 -4.53 19.80 -0.24
CA ASP A 38 -5.54 18.75 -0.16
C ASP A 38 -5.50 17.91 -1.43
N PHE A 39 -5.27 16.62 -1.30
CA PHE A 39 -5.34 15.66 -2.40
C PHE A 39 -6.05 14.39 -1.94
N ASP A 40 -6.81 13.78 -2.86
CA ASP A 40 -7.51 12.52 -2.62
C ASP A 40 -6.73 11.37 -3.25
N VAL A 41 -6.31 10.41 -2.42
CA VAL A 41 -5.61 9.21 -2.88
C VAL A 41 -6.61 8.07 -2.99
N ASN A 42 -7.05 7.79 -4.21
CA ASN A 42 -7.85 6.61 -4.49
C ASN A 42 -6.95 5.42 -4.88
N LEU A 43 -6.51 4.66 -3.88
CA LEU A 43 -5.82 3.39 -4.11
C LEU A 43 -6.82 2.36 -4.64
N LYS A 44 -6.87 2.18 -5.97
CA LYS A 44 -7.71 1.17 -6.60
C LYS A 44 -7.08 -0.21 -6.42
N HIS A 45 -7.72 -1.07 -5.65
CA HIS A 45 -7.39 -2.49 -5.63
C HIS A 45 -8.05 -3.20 -6.81
N GLU A 46 -7.25 -3.82 -7.67
CA GLU A 46 -7.77 -4.75 -8.66
C GLU A 46 -8.35 -5.98 -7.93
N THR A 47 -9.65 -6.23 -8.11
CA THR A 47 -10.34 -7.36 -7.48
C THR A 47 -10.74 -8.36 -8.56
N LEU A 48 -10.21 -9.58 -8.46
CA LEU A 48 -10.68 -10.71 -9.26
C LEU A 48 -11.81 -11.42 -8.51
N LEU A 49 -13.00 -11.47 -9.11
CA LEU A 49 -14.12 -12.25 -8.59
C LEU A 49 -14.12 -13.65 -9.20
N VAL A 50 -14.16 -14.67 -8.35
CA VAL A 50 -14.22 -16.08 -8.75
C VAL A 50 -15.50 -16.70 -8.24
N THR A 51 -16.20 -17.43 -9.11
CA THR A 51 -17.40 -18.19 -8.73
C THR A 51 -17.00 -19.54 -8.15
N VAL A 52 -17.57 -19.88 -7.00
CA VAL A 52 -17.38 -21.16 -6.32
C VAL A 52 -18.73 -21.85 -6.23
N ASP A 53 -18.76 -23.17 -6.42
CA ASP A 53 -20.00 -23.93 -6.28
C ASP A 53 -20.51 -23.91 -4.83
N THR A 54 -21.82 -24.11 -4.66
CA THR A 54 -22.48 -23.98 -3.36
C THR A 54 -21.97 -24.99 -2.33
N GLU A 55 -21.69 -26.23 -2.73
CA GLU A 55 -21.22 -27.26 -1.80
C GLU A 55 -19.80 -26.95 -1.30
N LEU A 56 -18.93 -26.48 -2.20
CA LEU A 56 -17.58 -26.07 -1.87
C LEU A 56 -17.57 -24.79 -1.02
N ALA A 57 -18.46 -23.83 -1.31
CA ALA A 57 -18.62 -22.63 -0.49
C ALA A 57 -19.00 -22.99 0.96
N HIS A 58 -19.95 -23.91 1.16
CA HIS A 58 -20.31 -24.38 2.49
C HIS A 58 -19.13 -25.04 3.23
N LYS A 59 -18.36 -25.89 2.55
CA LYS A 59 -17.18 -26.53 3.13
C LYS A 59 -16.10 -25.50 3.50
N LEU A 60 -15.88 -24.50 2.65
CA LEU A 60 -14.93 -23.41 2.91
C LEU A 60 -15.32 -22.63 4.16
N ASP A 61 -16.61 -22.33 4.31
CA ASP A 61 -17.15 -21.64 5.49
C ASP A 61 -16.97 -22.46 6.78
N GLU A 62 -17.23 -23.77 6.74
CA GLU A 62 -17.01 -24.66 7.89
C GLU A 62 -15.53 -24.68 8.31
N ILE A 63 -14.63 -24.83 7.35
CA ILE A 63 -13.18 -24.87 7.60
C ILE A 63 -12.71 -23.51 8.15
N ALA A 64 -13.19 -22.40 7.59
CA ALA A 64 -12.85 -21.07 8.05
C ALA A 64 -13.28 -20.85 9.52
N ARG A 65 -14.51 -21.27 9.87
CA ARG A 65 -15.01 -21.22 11.25
C ARG A 65 -14.16 -22.05 12.20
N LEU A 66 -13.80 -23.27 11.82
CA LEU A 66 -12.95 -24.15 12.64
C LEU A 66 -11.56 -23.53 12.88
N ARG A 67 -11.02 -22.84 11.87
CA ARG A 67 -9.74 -22.13 11.94
C ARG A 67 -9.83 -20.71 12.54
N LYS A 68 -11.02 -20.27 12.96
CA LYS A 68 -11.30 -18.92 13.45
C LYS A 68 -10.84 -17.81 12.48
N THR A 69 -10.99 -18.05 11.19
CA THR A 69 -10.70 -17.10 10.11
C THR A 69 -11.94 -16.88 9.24
N SER A 70 -11.87 -15.98 8.25
CA SER A 70 -12.92 -15.78 7.25
C SER A 70 -12.68 -16.66 6.02
N ALA A 71 -13.76 -17.06 5.33
CA ALA A 71 -13.64 -17.83 4.09
C ALA A 71 -12.81 -17.09 3.02
N PRO A 72 -12.96 -15.77 2.80
CA PRO A 72 -12.09 -15.04 1.87
C PRO A 72 -10.60 -15.11 2.24
N ALA A 73 -10.25 -14.93 3.52
CA ALA A 73 -8.86 -15.00 3.97
C ALA A 73 -8.28 -16.41 3.77
N LEU A 74 -9.04 -17.45 4.14
CA LEU A 74 -8.65 -18.84 3.92
C LEU A 74 -8.40 -19.15 2.44
N ILE A 75 -9.31 -18.71 1.57
CA ILE A 75 -9.20 -18.91 0.11
C ILE A 75 -7.95 -18.22 -0.41
N GLN A 76 -7.68 -16.99 0.04
CA GLN A 76 -6.52 -16.23 -0.41
C GLN A 76 -5.20 -16.87 0.01
N ASP A 77 -5.11 -17.39 1.24
CA ASP A 77 -3.94 -18.11 1.72
C ASP A 77 -3.69 -19.40 0.91
N TRP A 78 -4.74 -20.20 0.68
CA TRP A 78 -4.62 -21.42 -0.13
C TRP A 78 -4.29 -21.14 -1.60
N LEU A 79 -4.87 -20.10 -2.19
CA LEU A 79 -4.53 -19.69 -3.55
C LEU A 79 -3.05 -19.29 -3.63
N ARG A 80 -2.54 -18.55 -2.63
CA ARG A 80 -1.13 -18.17 -2.57
C ARG A 80 -0.22 -19.39 -2.49
N GLU A 81 -0.53 -20.35 -1.61
CA GLU A 81 0.22 -21.61 -1.50
C GLU A 81 0.25 -22.36 -2.84
N LYS A 82 -0.91 -22.52 -3.48
CA LYS A 82 -1.03 -23.28 -4.74
C LYS A 82 -0.35 -22.62 -5.92
N VAL A 83 -0.38 -21.29 -6.00
CA VAL A 83 0.34 -20.53 -7.03
C VAL A 83 1.84 -20.69 -6.84
N LEU A 84 2.35 -20.61 -5.61
CA LEU A 84 3.78 -20.80 -5.31
C LEU A 84 4.26 -22.22 -5.60
N GLU A 85 3.41 -23.24 -5.44
CA GLU A 85 3.76 -24.63 -5.79
C GLU A 85 3.98 -24.84 -7.30
N HIS A 86 3.38 -24.02 -8.16
CA HIS A 86 3.39 -24.18 -9.62
C HIS A 86 4.13 -23.05 -10.35
N ALA A 87 4.78 -22.15 -9.61
CA ALA A 87 5.62 -21.07 -10.13
C ALA A 87 7.11 -21.45 -10.07
#